data_AF-A0A7V9BCL3-F1
#
_entry.id   AF-A0A7V9BCL3-F1
#
_cell.length_a   1.000
_cell.length_b   1.000
_cell.length_c   1.000
_cell.angle_alpha   90.00
_cell.angle_beta   90.00
_cell.angle_gamma   90.00
#
_symmetry.space_group_name_H-M   'P 1'
#
loop_
_entity.id
_entity.type
_entity.pdbx_description
1 polymer ?
#
loop_
_entity_poly.entity_id
_entity_poly.type
_entity_poly.pdbx_seq_one_letter_code
_entity_poly.pdbx_strand_id
1 'polypeptide(L)'
;MRLALILTCVAALAVPAAWSASRPTGSLSIEDGRGTVVLKGRGIVIGRLERGSVEIVDLTPLDQWSPRVNGVPRGRTVWTRGKDINFYVPGGRYKITVEGEGFSISARGQGLATLDGAPDAAGSTGTFAIGDSQVVSLPVTAEHVQYGAPAAAATKAVSP
;
A
#
# COMPACT_ATOMS: atom_id res chain seq x y z
N MET A 1 -8.57 23.66 -50.13
CA MET A 1 -9.32 24.09 -48.92
C MET A 1 -9.78 22.93 -48.04
N ARG A 2 -10.30 21.82 -48.59
CA ARG A 2 -10.71 20.62 -47.81
C ARG A 2 -9.54 19.92 -47.10
N LEU A 3 -8.39 19.81 -47.76
CA LEU A 3 -7.19 19.17 -47.20
C LEU A 3 -6.60 19.94 -45.99
N ALA A 4 -6.65 21.28 -46.04
CA ALA A 4 -6.17 22.14 -44.97
C ALA A 4 -7.02 21.98 -43.71
N LEU A 5 -8.34 21.88 -43.86
CA LEU A 5 -9.27 21.67 -42.74
C LEU A 5 -9.07 20.29 -42.08
N ILE A 6 -8.77 19.25 -42.88
CA ILE A 6 -8.50 17.89 -42.38
C ILE A 6 -7.19 17.87 -41.58
N LEU A 7 -6.14 18.54 -42.06
CA LEU A 7 -4.86 18.63 -41.35
C LEU A 7 -4.98 19.35 -40.00
N THR A 8 -5.78 20.41 -39.91
CA THR A 8 -6.02 21.13 -38.65
C THR A 8 -6.80 20.28 -37.64
N CYS A 9 -7.76 19.47 -38.09
CA CYS A 9 -8.49 18.53 -37.22
C CYS A 9 -7.59 17.40 -36.70
N VAL A 10 -6.66 16.87 -37.51
CA VAL A 10 -5.71 15.83 -37.06
C VAL A 10 -4.71 16.38 -36.04
N ALA A 11 -4.26 17.63 -36.20
CA ALA A 11 -3.39 18.28 -35.22
C ALA A 11 -4.08 18.54 -33.87
N ALA A 12 -5.40 18.78 -33.86
CA ALA A 12 -6.19 18.98 -32.64
C ALA A 12 -6.42 17.68 -31.84
N LEU A 13 -6.25 16.51 -32.45
CA LEU A 13 -6.33 15.20 -31.79
C LEU A 13 -4.98 14.74 -31.18
N ALA A 14 -3.90 15.48 -31.40
CA ALA A 14 -2.62 15.27 -30.74
C ALA A 14 -2.59 15.93 -29.34
N VAL A 15 -3.62 15.65 -28.51
CA VAL A 15 -3.55 15.98 -27.08
C VAL A 15 -2.60 14.96 -26.44
N PRO A 16 -1.54 15.38 -25.73
CA PRO A 16 -0.70 14.45 -25.01
C PRO A 16 -1.55 13.71 -23.97
N ALA A 17 -1.61 12.38 -24.07
CA ALA A 17 -2.10 11.49 -23.02
C ALA A 17 -1.17 11.47 -21.78
N ALA A 18 -0.62 12.63 -21.40
CA ALA A 18 0.43 12.78 -20.40
C ALA A 18 -0.11 12.90 -18.97
N TRP A 19 -1.43 12.89 -18.77
CA TRP A 19 -2.04 12.77 -17.44
C TRP A 19 -2.17 11.29 -17.06
N SER A 20 -1.06 10.54 -17.16
CA SER A 20 -0.97 9.30 -16.40
C SER A 20 -0.83 9.73 -14.94
N ALA A 21 -1.90 9.57 -14.15
CA ALA A 21 -1.75 9.50 -12.71
C ALA A 21 -0.57 8.57 -12.43
N SER A 22 0.44 9.06 -11.70
CA SER A 22 1.61 8.26 -11.36
C SER A 22 1.09 6.98 -10.71
N ARG A 23 1.20 5.85 -11.41
CA ARG A 23 0.76 4.57 -10.86
C ARG A 23 1.51 4.38 -9.54
N PRO A 24 0.85 3.89 -8.47
CA PRO A 24 1.55 3.54 -7.25
C PRO A 24 2.71 2.60 -7.61
N THR A 25 3.93 3.10 -7.55
CA THR A 25 5.13 2.34 -7.89
C THR A 25 5.45 1.50 -6.67
N GLY A 26 4.95 0.26 -6.64
CA GLY A 26 5.21 -0.70 -5.58
C GLY A 26 3.98 -1.38 -5.00
N SER A 27 4.18 -2.60 -4.53
CA SER A 27 3.18 -3.35 -3.77
C SER A 27 3.83 -4.15 -2.66
N LEU A 28 3.07 -4.37 -1.60
CA LEU A 28 3.34 -5.35 -0.55
C LEU A 28 2.07 -6.19 -0.41
N SER A 29 2.22 -7.51 -0.49
CA SER A 29 1.16 -8.46 -0.18
C SER A 29 1.58 -9.27 1.03
N ILE A 30 0.65 -9.52 1.94
CA ILE A 30 0.78 -10.42 3.08
C ILE A 30 -0.43 -11.33 3.09
N GLU A 31 -0.21 -12.62 3.24
CA GLU A 31 -1.24 -13.66 3.26
C GLU A 31 -1.06 -14.58 4.48
N ASP A 32 -2.18 -14.86 5.16
CA ASP A 32 -2.24 -15.65 6.41
C ASP A 32 -1.18 -15.25 7.46
N GLY A 33 -0.91 -13.96 7.57
CA GLY A 33 0.09 -13.41 8.48
C GLY A 33 -0.26 -13.65 9.94
N ARG A 34 0.75 -13.95 10.75
CA ARG A 34 0.69 -14.07 12.20
C ARG A 34 1.80 -13.24 12.84
N GLY A 35 1.49 -12.52 13.91
CA GLY A 35 2.41 -11.63 14.62
C GLY A 35 2.05 -10.16 14.47
N THR A 36 3.06 -9.31 14.34
CA THR A 36 2.92 -7.85 14.29
C THR A 36 3.47 -7.30 12.98
N VAL A 37 2.70 -6.43 12.33
CA VAL A 37 3.13 -5.69 11.14
C VAL A 37 2.87 -4.21 11.33
N VAL A 38 3.89 -3.41 11.08
CA VAL A 38 3.78 -1.95 11.08
C VAL A 38 4.07 -1.42 9.67
N LEU A 39 3.06 -0.88 9.00
CA LEU A 39 3.22 -0.22 7.71
C LEU A 39 3.26 1.28 7.89
N LYS A 40 4.27 1.95 7.33
CA LYS A 40 4.33 3.40 7.24
C LYS A 40 4.61 3.80 5.80
N GLY A 41 3.66 4.48 5.17
CA GLY A 41 3.78 4.76 3.74
C GLY A 41 2.70 5.69 3.22
N ARG A 42 2.55 5.67 1.90
CA ARG A 42 1.52 6.39 1.15
C ARG A 42 0.91 5.49 0.09
N GLY A 43 -0.37 5.71 -0.21
CA GLY A 43 -1.11 4.97 -1.23
C GLY A 43 -2.32 4.25 -0.67
N ILE A 44 -2.68 3.13 -1.29
CA ILE A 44 -3.90 2.39 -0.99
C ILE A 44 -3.54 1.16 -0.17
N VAL A 45 -4.31 0.86 0.88
CA VAL A 45 -4.18 -0.37 1.66
C VAL A 45 -5.53 -1.00 1.84
N ILE A 46 -5.63 -2.30 1.56
CA ILE A 46 -6.77 -3.14 1.93
C ILE A 46 -6.24 -4.20 2.87
N GLY A 47 -6.97 -4.51 3.93
CA GLY A 47 -6.62 -5.66 4.75
C GLY A 47 -7.81 -6.26 5.48
N ARG A 48 -7.61 -7.52 5.88
CA ARG A 48 -8.47 -8.29 6.75
C ARG A 48 -7.65 -8.84 7.91
N LEU A 49 -8.28 -9.03 9.05
CA LEU A 49 -7.68 -9.65 10.23
C LEU A 49 -8.73 -10.57 10.87
N GLU A 50 -8.39 -11.85 11.01
CA GLU A 50 -9.28 -12.85 11.60
C GLU A 50 -9.42 -12.65 13.10
N ARG A 51 -8.31 -12.41 13.81
CA ARG A 51 -8.32 -12.10 15.24
C ARG A 51 -7.13 -11.25 15.64
N GLY A 52 -7.39 -10.15 16.35
CA GLY A 52 -6.33 -9.31 16.90
C GLY A 52 -6.74 -7.84 17.03
N SER A 53 -5.81 -6.94 16.81
CA SER A 53 -6.04 -5.49 16.81
C SER A 53 -5.48 -4.82 15.55
N VAL A 54 -6.14 -3.73 15.17
CA VAL A 54 -5.71 -2.85 14.08
C VAL A 54 -5.73 -1.41 14.60
N GLU A 55 -4.63 -0.70 14.42
CA GLU A 55 -4.52 0.75 14.59
C GLU A 55 -4.18 1.38 13.25
N ILE A 56 -4.94 2.39 12.83
CA ILE A 56 -4.66 3.18 11.63
C ILE A 56 -4.58 4.64 12.05
N VAL A 57 -3.43 5.26 11.81
CA VAL A 57 -3.20 6.69 11.96
C VAL A 57 -3.06 7.31 10.57
N ASP A 58 -4.02 8.15 10.24
CA ASP A 58 -3.97 9.05 9.09
C ASP A 58 -2.98 10.20 9.38
N LEU A 59 -1.94 10.27 8.57
CA LEU A 59 -0.87 11.28 8.65
C LEU A 59 -1.14 12.47 7.72
N THR A 60 -2.26 12.47 7.00
CA THR A 60 -2.76 13.57 6.14
C THR A 60 -4.27 13.82 6.34
N PRO A 61 -4.78 14.00 7.57
CA PRO A 61 -6.23 14.03 7.87
C PRO A 61 -7.00 15.23 7.29
N LEU A 62 -6.32 16.15 6.60
CA LEU A 62 -6.92 17.30 5.93
C LEU A 62 -7.16 17.05 4.43
N ASP A 63 -6.80 15.86 3.92
CA ASP A 63 -7.10 15.46 2.56
C ASP A 63 -8.49 14.78 2.47
N GLN A 64 -8.84 14.29 1.27
CA GLN A 64 -10.12 13.62 1.02
C GLN A 64 -10.13 12.12 1.43
N TRP A 65 -9.04 11.60 1.97
CA TRP A 65 -8.80 10.18 2.20
C TRP A 65 -8.95 9.82 3.67
N SER A 66 -10.13 9.31 4.05
CA SER A 66 -10.33 8.80 5.42
C SER A 66 -10.23 7.28 5.48
N PRO A 67 -9.45 6.71 6.44
CA PRO A 67 -9.46 5.28 6.73
C PRO A 67 -10.85 4.76 7.07
N ARG A 68 -11.11 3.50 6.73
CA ARG A 68 -12.37 2.81 7.00
C ARG A 68 -12.06 1.49 7.68
N VAL A 69 -12.76 1.22 8.78
CA VAL A 69 -12.71 -0.07 9.48
C VAL A 69 -14.16 -0.46 9.79
N ASN A 70 -14.51 -1.72 9.58
CA ASN A 70 -15.88 -2.20 9.83
C ASN A 70 -16.30 -1.98 11.29
N GLY A 71 -17.46 -1.35 11.49
CA GLY A 71 -17.99 -1.10 12.83
C GLY A 71 -17.29 0.02 13.63
N VAL A 72 -16.32 0.73 13.05
CA VAL A 72 -15.58 1.81 13.72
C VAL A 72 -15.84 3.15 13.04
N PRO A 73 -16.15 4.23 13.78
CA PRO A 73 -16.23 5.58 13.22
C PRO A 73 -14.94 6.01 12.53
N ARG A 74 -15.07 6.85 11.51
CA ARG A 74 -13.92 7.45 10.82
C ARG A 74 -13.27 8.52 11.68
N GLY A 75 -11.96 8.69 11.52
CA GLY A 75 -11.21 9.74 12.18
C GLY A 75 -9.75 9.69 11.80
N ARG A 76 -8.96 10.63 12.36
CA ARG A 76 -7.50 10.65 12.19
C ARG A 76 -6.84 9.38 12.73
N THR A 77 -7.32 8.89 13.87
CA THR A 77 -6.86 7.63 14.45
C THR A 77 -8.07 6.71 14.57
N VAL A 78 -7.97 5.53 13.97
CA VAL A 78 -8.98 4.49 14.01
C VAL A 78 -8.35 3.27 14.65
N TRP A 79 -8.87 2.82 15.78
CA TRP A 79 -8.37 1.66 16.49
C TRP A 79 -9.51 0.71 16.81
N THR A 80 -9.26 -0.59 16.67
CA THR A 80 -10.20 -1.63 17.10
C THR A 80 -9.47 -2.91 17.44
N ARG A 81 -10.11 -3.73 18.27
CA ARG A 81 -9.67 -5.08 18.63
C ARG A 81 -10.86 -6.01 18.57
N GLY A 82 -10.68 -7.20 18.01
CA GLY A 82 -11.77 -8.15 17.84
C GLY A 82 -11.44 -9.25 16.84
N LYS A 83 -12.48 -9.68 16.15
CA LYS A 83 -12.44 -10.70 15.09
C LYS A 83 -13.06 -10.16 13.82
N ASP A 84 -12.72 -10.76 12.69
CA ASP A 84 -13.28 -10.43 11.36
C ASP A 84 -13.20 -8.93 11.05
N ILE A 85 -12.04 -8.32 11.34
CA ILE A 85 -11.79 -6.90 11.10
C ILE A 85 -11.43 -6.71 9.62
N ASN A 86 -12.13 -5.81 8.94
CA ASN A 86 -11.87 -5.42 7.57
C ASN A 86 -11.54 -3.94 7.56
N PHE A 87 -10.42 -3.58 6.94
CA PHE A 87 -9.97 -2.20 6.86
C PHE A 87 -9.53 -1.80 5.46
N TYR A 88 -9.72 -0.51 5.17
CA TYR A 88 -9.41 0.09 3.89
C TYR A 88 -8.89 1.51 4.09
N VAL A 89 -7.73 1.80 3.51
CA VAL A 89 -7.12 3.12 3.43
C VAL A 89 -7.11 3.51 1.95
N PRO A 90 -7.92 4.50 1.52
CA PRO A 90 -8.09 4.84 0.11
C PRO A 90 -6.93 5.65 -0.48
N GLY A 91 -6.04 6.20 0.34
CA GLY A 91 -5.00 7.12 -0.10
C GLY A 91 -4.30 7.79 1.08
N GLY A 92 -3.62 8.90 0.80
CA GLY A 92 -2.95 9.70 1.82
C GLY A 92 -1.67 9.04 2.34
N ARG A 93 -1.14 9.59 3.44
CA ARG A 93 -0.05 8.97 4.20
C ARG A 93 -0.63 8.30 5.44
N TYR A 94 -0.12 7.13 5.78
CA TYR A 94 -0.64 6.34 6.88
C TYR A 94 0.49 5.76 7.74
N LYS A 95 0.13 5.45 8.99
CA LYS A 95 0.79 4.45 9.81
C LYS A 95 -0.27 3.42 10.20
N ILE A 96 -0.07 2.16 9.84
CA ILE A 96 -0.97 1.04 10.16
C ILE A 96 -0.20 0.07 11.05
N THR A 97 -0.76 -0.30 12.19
CA THR A 97 -0.27 -1.36 13.06
C THR A 97 -1.31 -2.47 13.05
N VAL A 98 -0.90 -3.68 12.67
CA VAL A 98 -1.75 -4.88 12.76
C VAL A 98 -1.03 -5.86 13.68
N GLU A 99 -1.74 -6.36 14.68
CA GLU A 99 -1.24 -7.36 15.61
C GLU A 99 -2.28 -8.47 15.74
N GLY A 100 -1.89 -9.72 15.49
CA GLY A 100 -2.79 -10.86 15.62
C GLY A 100 -2.47 -12.01 14.70
N GLU A 101 -3.50 -12.76 14.32
CA GLU A 101 -3.41 -13.96 13.48
C GLU A 101 -4.39 -13.91 12.30
N GLY A 102 -4.01 -14.60 11.22
CA GLY A 102 -4.82 -14.73 10.02
C GLY A 102 -5.03 -13.41 9.27
N PHE A 103 -4.10 -12.46 9.38
CA PHE A 103 -4.23 -11.20 8.64
C PHE A 103 -3.77 -11.33 7.19
N SER A 104 -4.44 -10.61 6.31
CA SER A 104 -3.99 -10.44 4.93
C SER A 104 -4.02 -8.97 4.58
N ILE A 105 -2.95 -8.46 3.97
CA ILE A 105 -2.77 -7.04 3.70
C ILE A 105 -2.28 -6.90 2.27
N SER A 106 -2.95 -6.06 1.49
CA SER A 106 -2.47 -5.62 0.18
C SER A 106 -2.28 -4.12 0.21
N ALA A 107 -1.02 -3.68 0.17
CA ALA A 107 -0.64 -2.29 0.05
C ALA A 107 -0.15 -2.00 -1.37
N ARG A 108 -0.65 -0.92 -1.96
CA ARG A 108 -0.21 -0.38 -3.25
C ARG A 108 0.31 1.04 -3.05
N GLY A 109 1.56 1.28 -3.40
CA GLY A 109 2.23 2.56 -3.17
C GLY A 109 3.65 2.36 -2.67
N GLN A 110 4.08 3.26 -1.80
CA GLN A 110 5.46 3.34 -1.33
C GLN A 110 5.50 3.46 0.18
N GLY A 111 6.41 2.74 0.81
CA GLY A 111 6.59 2.82 2.25
C GLY A 111 7.58 1.80 2.79
N LEU A 112 7.66 1.80 4.11
CA LEU A 112 8.42 0.85 4.91
C LEU A 112 7.42 -0.02 5.68
N ALA A 113 7.64 -1.32 5.66
CA ALA A 113 6.96 -2.26 6.55
C ALA A 113 7.97 -2.84 7.53
N THR A 114 7.60 -2.90 8.80
CA THR A 114 8.28 -3.72 9.81
C THR A 114 7.46 -4.99 9.95
N LEU A 115 8.08 -6.14 9.69
CA LEU A 115 7.46 -7.46 9.79
C LEU A 115 8.05 -8.19 10.99
N ASP A 116 7.20 -8.65 11.90
CA ASP A 116 7.59 -9.44 13.07
C ASP A 116 6.62 -10.62 13.22
N GLY A 117 7.01 -11.74 12.63
CA GLY A 117 6.21 -12.95 12.52
C GLY A 117 6.17 -13.75 13.81
N ALA A 118 4.98 -14.16 14.23
CA ALA A 118 4.79 -15.07 15.36
C ALA A 118 4.42 -16.47 14.83
N PRO A 119 5.33 -17.47 14.90
CA PRO A 119 5.07 -18.79 14.37
C PRO A 119 3.98 -19.51 15.18
N ASP A 120 3.11 -20.23 14.48
CA ASP A 120 2.14 -21.13 15.11
C ASP A 120 2.80 -22.44 15.61
N ALA A 121 1.98 -23.36 16.13
CA ALA A 121 2.45 -24.66 16.59
C ALA A 121 3.11 -25.52 15.48
N ALA A 122 2.83 -25.22 14.21
CA ALA A 122 3.44 -25.86 13.04
C ALA A 122 4.66 -25.08 12.50
N GLY A 123 5.03 -23.96 13.13
CA GLY A 123 6.14 -23.10 12.71
C GLY A 123 5.81 -22.12 11.60
N SER A 124 4.54 -21.95 11.22
CA SER A 124 4.12 -21.07 10.13
C SER A 124 3.80 -19.66 10.62
N THR A 125 4.32 -18.64 9.93
CA THR A 125 4.12 -17.20 10.24
C THR A 125 3.25 -16.47 9.21
N GLY A 126 2.78 -17.18 8.17
CA GLY A 126 2.22 -16.59 6.97
C GLY A 126 3.29 -16.23 5.94
N THR A 127 2.87 -15.61 4.83
CA THR A 127 3.78 -15.24 3.73
C THR A 127 3.63 -13.80 3.31
N PHE A 128 4.68 -13.23 2.73
CA PHE A 128 4.69 -11.90 2.16
C PHE A 128 5.43 -11.86 0.82
N ALA A 129 5.11 -10.88 -0.01
CA ALA A 129 5.78 -10.58 -1.26
C ALA A 129 5.81 -9.08 -1.53
N ILE A 130 6.90 -8.61 -2.16
CA ILE A 130 7.09 -7.20 -2.53
C ILE A 130 7.16 -7.09 -4.05
N GLY A 131 6.26 -6.32 -4.66
CA GLY A 131 6.16 -6.27 -6.11
C GLY A 131 5.92 -7.65 -6.70
N ASP A 132 6.75 -8.02 -7.68
CA ASP A 132 6.77 -9.32 -8.34
C ASP A 132 7.86 -10.26 -7.77
N SER A 133 8.36 -9.97 -6.56
CA SER A 133 9.38 -10.80 -5.90
C SER A 133 8.78 -12.13 -5.44
N GLN A 134 9.66 -13.09 -5.14
CA GLN A 134 9.27 -14.38 -4.60
C GLN A 134 8.48 -14.23 -3.30
N VAL A 135 7.47 -15.09 -3.11
CA VAL A 135 6.72 -15.23 -1.87
C VAL A 135 7.61 -15.91 -0.81
N VAL A 136 7.76 -15.27 0.35
CA VAL A 136 8.61 -15.74 1.45
C VAL A 136 7.82 -15.71 2.77
N SER A 137 8.16 -16.56 3.73
CA SER A 137 7.54 -16.54 5.05
C SER A 137 7.84 -15.25 5.82
N LEU A 138 6.92 -14.81 6.69
CA LEU A 138 7.20 -13.67 7.57
C LEU A 138 8.39 -13.98 8.50
N PRO A 139 9.32 -13.04 8.67
CA PRO A 139 10.51 -13.25 9.50
C PRO A 139 10.13 -13.33 10.98
N VAL A 140 10.72 -14.26 11.72
CA VAL A 140 10.48 -14.45 13.18
C VAL A 140 11.22 -13.44 14.07
N THR A 141 11.90 -12.49 13.44
CA THR A 141 12.60 -11.39 14.10
C THR A 141 12.29 -10.15 13.29
N ALA A 142 11.99 -9.04 13.98
CA ALA A 142 11.62 -7.79 13.35
C ALA A 142 12.56 -7.41 12.20
N GLU A 143 12.02 -7.40 10.99
CA GLU A 143 12.74 -7.04 9.76
C GLU A 143 12.07 -5.84 9.11
N HIS A 144 12.88 -4.93 8.58
CA HIS A 144 12.42 -3.78 7.82
C HIS A 144 12.48 -4.08 6.33
N VAL A 145 11.33 -4.04 5.67
CA VAL A 145 11.22 -4.21 4.23
C VAL A 145 10.63 -2.98 3.57
N GLN A 146 11.25 -2.54 2.48
CA GLN A 146 10.76 -1.41 1.71
C GLN A 146 9.92 -1.90 0.54
N TYR A 147 8.72 -1.33 0.38
CA TYR A 147 7.90 -1.55 -0.80
C TYR A 147 7.77 -0.25 -1.58
N GLY A 148 7.83 -0.37 -2.90
CA GLY A 148 7.81 0.76 -3.80
C GLY A 148 9.09 1.59 -3.70
N ALA A 149 10.00 1.37 -4.64
CA ALA A 149 11.19 2.19 -4.77
C ALA A 149 10.78 3.67 -4.95
N PRO A 150 11.47 4.64 -4.31
CA PRO A 150 11.39 6.01 -4.76
C PRO A 150 11.74 5.99 -6.25
N ALA A 151 10.96 6.68 -7.09
CA ALA A 151 11.29 6.79 -8.50
C ALA A 151 12.76 7.23 -8.58
N ALA A 152 13.61 6.39 -9.19
CA ALA A 152 15.01 6.71 -9.37
C ALA A 152 15.06 8.12 -9.97
N ALA A 153 15.67 9.06 -9.26
CA ALA A 153 15.86 10.41 -9.78
C ALA A 153 16.58 10.24 -11.13
N ALA A 154 15.92 10.65 -12.22
CA ALA A 154 16.47 10.57 -13.56
C ALA A 154 17.85 11.24 -13.53
N THR A 155 18.90 10.43 -13.59
CA THR A 155 20.28 10.91 -13.64
C THR A 155 20.40 11.60 -14.98
N LYS A 156 20.32 12.93 -14.99
CA LYS A 156 20.54 13.74 -16.18
C LYS A 156 21.99 13.49 -16.58
N ALA A 157 22.20 12.63 -17.57
CA ALA A 157 23.50 12.43 -18.18
C ALA A 157 23.94 13.78 -18.75
N VAL A 158 24.92 14.39 -18.11
CA VAL A 158 25.70 15.49 -18.69
C VAL A 158 26.69 14.81 -19.62
N SER A 159 26.45 14.90 -20.93
CA SER A 159 27.43 14.52 -21.94
C SER A 159 28.51 15.61 -22.03
N PRO A 160 29.78 15.22 -22.29
CA PRO A 160 30.90 16.14 -22.48
C PRO A 160 30.82 16.97 -23.75
#